data_AF-V8N9J1-F1
#
_entry.id   AF-V8N9J1-F1
#
_cell.length_a   1.000
_cell.length_b   1.000
_cell.length_c   1.000
_cell.angle_alpha   90.00
_cell.angle_beta   90.00
_cell.angle_gamma   90.00
#
_symmetry.space_group_name_H-M   'P 1'
#
loop_
_entity.id
_entity.type
_entity.pdbx_description
1 polymer ?
#
loop_
_entity_poly.entity_id
_entity_poly.type
_entity_poly.pdbx_seq_one_letter_code
_entity_poly.pdbx_strand_id
1 'polypeptide(L)'
;GFATLIKEWPGNLYNNPVIVHAVLDHLKKDPQNRTLLKTLAELYTYDQRYRKALEIYLTLRHKDVFQLIHKHNLFSSIRDKIVLLMEFDSEKAVDMFLDNEDKISIDKVVEELKDRPELQHVALEICQQRVFVEETVYLLSRMGNSRSALKMIMEDLNDVDKAIEFAKEQDDAELWEDLILYSIDKPPTLRSVDFNGNTELT
;
A
#
# COMPACT_ATOMS: atom_id res chain seq x y z
N GLY A 1 -4.70 32.07 14.20
CA GLY A 1 -5.36 31.29 15.27
C GLY A 1 -4.31 30.69 16.19
N PHE A 2 -4.67 30.09 17.33
CA PHE A 2 -3.72 29.54 18.30
C PHE A 2 -2.63 28.63 17.69
N ALA A 3 -2.99 27.81 16.68
CA ALA A 3 -2.08 26.98 15.89
C ALA A 3 -1.00 27.76 15.11
N THR A 4 -1.30 28.99 14.66
CA THR A 4 -0.34 29.87 13.98
C THR A 4 0.68 30.41 14.97
N LEU A 5 0.22 30.78 16.17
CA LEU A 5 1.05 31.36 17.23
C LEU A 5 2.07 30.33 17.76
N ILE A 6 1.68 29.06 17.93
CA ILE A 6 2.61 27.99 18.35
C ILE A 6 3.78 27.80 17.37
N LYS A 7 3.57 28.02 16.07
CA LYS A 7 4.61 27.87 15.04
C LYS A 7 5.57 29.06 14.98
N GLU A 8 5.13 30.24 15.41
CA GLU A 8 5.94 31.47 15.41
C GLU A 8 6.73 31.65 16.72
N TRP A 9 6.41 30.87 17.76
CA TRP A 9 7.00 31.03 19.07
C TRP A 9 8.36 30.30 19.22
N PRO A 10 9.39 31.00 19.72
CA PRO A 10 10.66 30.38 20.12
C PRO A 10 10.46 29.21 21.10
N GLY A 11 11.04 28.05 20.80
CA GLY A 11 10.88 26.81 21.59
C GLY A 11 11.42 26.87 23.03
N ASN A 12 12.08 27.97 23.40
CA ASN A 12 12.56 28.25 24.76
C ASN A 12 11.57 29.07 25.61
N LEU A 13 10.47 29.58 25.04
CA LEU A 13 9.52 30.45 25.75
C LEU A 13 8.32 29.72 26.37
N TYR A 14 8.03 28.50 25.91
CA TYR A 14 6.92 27.70 26.41
C TYR A 14 7.41 26.35 26.88
N ASN A 15 7.09 26.02 28.13
CA ASN A 15 7.32 24.69 28.65
C ASN A 15 6.28 23.77 28.00
N ASN A 16 6.65 23.11 26.90
CA ASN A 16 5.79 22.22 26.11
C ASN A 16 4.94 21.27 26.99
N PRO A 17 5.47 20.68 28.09
CA PRO A 17 4.68 19.87 29.03
C PRO A 17 3.51 20.61 29.69
N VAL A 18 3.64 21.91 30.01
CA VAL A 18 2.60 22.70 30.69
C VAL A 18 1.42 22.95 29.75
N ILE A 19 1.70 23.32 28.50
CA ILE A 19 0.64 23.51 27.49
C ILE A 19 -0.03 22.18 27.18
N VAL A 20 0.75 21.11 26.99
CA VAL A 20 0.21 19.76 26.77
C VAL A 20 -0.70 19.36 27.94
N HIS A 21 -0.30 19.57 29.19
CA HIS A 21 -1.13 19.25 30.35
C HIS A 21 -2.42 20.07 30.38
N ALA A 22 -2.34 21.37 30.14
CA ALA A 22 -3.52 22.24 30.09
C ALA A 22 -4.50 21.82 28.98
N VAL A 23 -4.00 21.47 27.80
CA VAL A 23 -4.84 20.96 26.69
C VAL A 23 -5.46 19.61 27.07
N LEU A 24 -4.70 18.70 27.67
CA LEU A 24 -5.21 17.40 28.13
C LEU A 24 -6.29 17.56 29.20
N ASP A 25 -6.16 18.51 30.13
CA ASP A 25 -7.17 18.77 31.16
C ASP A 25 -8.49 19.30 30.58
N HIS A 26 -8.42 20.09 29.50
CA HIS A 26 -9.61 20.50 28.77
C HIS A 26 -10.22 19.33 27.97
N LEU A 27 -9.38 18.49 27.37
CA LEU A 27 -9.84 17.27 26.68
C LEU A 27 -10.46 16.23 27.62
N LYS A 28 -10.12 16.21 28.92
CA LYS A 28 -10.84 15.37 29.90
C LYS A 28 -12.31 15.77 30.04
N LYS A 29 -12.62 17.06 29.87
CA LYS A 29 -13.99 17.60 29.96
C LYS A 29 -14.73 17.51 28.64
N ASP A 30 -14.00 17.65 27.53
CA ASP A 30 -14.53 17.55 26.17
C ASP A 30 -13.59 16.72 25.27
N PRO A 31 -13.67 15.38 25.33
CA PRO A 31 -12.73 14.49 24.64
C PRO A 31 -12.79 14.57 23.11
N GLN A 32 -13.93 15.00 22.56
CA GLN A 32 -14.17 15.04 21.12
C GLN A 32 -13.90 16.43 20.52
N ASN A 33 -13.32 17.34 21.31
CA ASN A 33 -12.97 18.67 20.85
C ASN A 33 -11.89 18.63 19.76
N ARG A 34 -12.33 18.68 18.49
CA ARG A 34 -11.45 18.57 17.32
C ARG A 34 -10.35 19.63 17.30
N THR A 35 -10.64 20.84 17.77
CA THR A 35 -9.67 21.94 17.82
C THR A 35 -8.55 21.66 18.83
N LEU A 36 -8.91 21.20 20.03
CA LEU A 36 -7.93 20.85 21.06
C LEU A 36 -7.13 19.61 20.68
N LEU A 37 -7.75 18.60 20.10
CA LEU A 37 -7.06 17.42 19.57
C LEU A 37 -6.06 17.80 18.47
N LYS A 38 -6.47 18.63 17.51
CA LYS A 38 -5.56 19.10 16.45
C LYS A 38 -4.36 19.86 17.03
N THR A 39 -4.62 20.75 17.98
CA THR A 39 -3.58 21.51 18.69
C THR A 39 -2.62 20.58 19.43
N LEU A 40 -3.15 19.56 20.13
CA LEU A 40 -2.33 18.57 20.83
C LEU A 40 -1.45 17.77 19.88
N ALA A 41 -1.97 17.39 18.72
CA ALA A 41 -1.20 16.67 17.71
C ALA A 41 -0.09 17.53 17.09
N GLU A 42 -0.33 18.82 16.86
CA GLU A 42 0.69 19.78 16.42
C GLU A 42 1.79 19.94 17.49
N LEU A 43 1.41 20.06 18.76
CA LEU A 43 2.36 20.11 19.89
C LEU A 43 3.20 18.82 19.99
N TYR A 44 2.59 17.65 19.83
CA TYR A 44 3.34 16.39 19.80
C TYR A 44 4.25 16.27 18.59
N THR A 45 3.87 16.81 17.44
CA THR A 45 4.73 16.84 16.25
C THR A 45 5.95 17.73 16.49
N TYR A 46 5.76 18.89 17.13
CA TYR A 46 6.84 19.78 17.52
C TYR A 46 7.79 19.13 18.54
N ASP A 47 7.23 18.41 19.53
CA ASP A 47 7.98 17.66 20.54
C ASP A 47 8.64 16.37 20.01
N GLN A 48 8.56 16.12 18.70
CA GLN A 48 9.03 14.89 18.06
C GLN A 48 8.38 13.59 18.58
N ARG A 49 7.24 13.69 19.26
CA ARG A 49 6.42 12.56 19.73
C ARG A 49 5.48 12.09 18.63
N TYR A 50 6.05 11.70 17.48
CA TYR A 50 5.30 11.44 16.25
C TYR A 50 4.27 10.31 16.38
N ARG A 51 4.53 9.27 17.17
CA ARG A 51 3.54 8.20 17.43
C ARG A 51 2.28 8.74 18.11
N LYS A 52 2.44 9.62 19.11
CA LYS A 52 1.29 10.24 19.79
C LYS A 52 0.53 11.21 18.88
N ALA A 53 1.26 11.96 18.05
CA ALA A 53 0.66 12.81 17.03
C ALA A 53 -0.15 11.97 16.02
N LEU A 54 0.40 10.84 15.58
CA LEU A 54 -0.23 9.92 14.64
C LEU A 54 -1.57 9.39 15.15
N GLU A 55 -1.67 8.93 16.41
CA GLU A 55 -2.95 8.46 16.98
C GLU A 55 -4.04 9.53 16.89
N ILE A 56 -3.68 10.78 17.18
CA ILE A 56 -4.64 11.88 17.14
C ILE A 56 -5.00 12.24 15.69
N TYR A 57 -4.03 12.25 14.77
CA TYR A 57 -4.31 12.51 13.36
C TYR A 57 -5.21 11.44 12.73
N LEU A 58 -5.02 10.16 13.07
CA LEU A 58 -5.91 9.08 12.67
C LEU A 58 -7.32 9.28 13.23
N THR A 59 -7.44 9.59 14.52
CA THR A 59 -8.73 9.89 15.17
C THR A 59 -9.45 11.06 14.49
N LEU A 60 -8.71 12.10 14.11
CA LEU A 60 -9.27 13.26 13.44
C LEU A 60 -9.55 13.06 11.95
N ARG A 61 -9.11 11.94 11.35
CA ARG A 61 -9.05 11.75 9.90
C ARG A 61 -8.35 12.92 9.22
N HIS A 62 -7.19 13.32 9.77
CA HIS A 62 -6.44 14.49 9.32
C HIS A 62 -5.69 14.17 8.02
N LYS A 63 -5.82 15.04 7.01
CA LYS A 63 -5.19 14.86 5.68
C LYS A 63 -3.67 14.65 5.71
N ASP A 64 -2.99 15.22 6.71
CA ASP A 64 -1.53 15.12 6.84
C ASP A 64 -1.06 13.80 7.47
N VAL A 65 -1.97 12.87 7.81
CA VAL A 65 -1.63 11.59 8.44
C VAL A 65 -0.63 10.79 7.60
N PHE A 66 -0.86 10.70 6.29
CA PHE A 66 0.03 10.00 5.36
C PHE A 66 1.41 10.67 5.30
N GLN A 67 1.45 12.01 5.23
CA GLN A 67 2.71 12.76 5.23
C GLN A 67 3.50 12.53 6.53
N LEU A 68 2.82 12.48 7.68
CA LEU A 68 3.46 12.23 8.97
C LEU A 68 4.08 10.82 9.02
N ILE A 69 3.36 9.80 8.54
CA ILE A 69 3.84 8.42 8.47
C ILE A 69 5.11 8.33 7.63
N HIS A 70 5.04 8.85 6.40
CA HIS A 70 6.14 8.79 5.44
C HIS A 70 7.37 9.56 5.95
N LYS A 71 7.18 10.83 6.37
CA LYS A 71 8.26 11.72 6.79
C LYS A 71 9.04 11.21 8.01
N HIS A 72 8.37 10.51 8.91
CA HIS A 72 8.96 10.02 10.17
C HIS A 72 9.08 8.51 10.25
N ASN A 73 8.92 7.82 9.12
CA ASN A 73 9.08 6.37 9.00
C ASN A 73 8.25 5.56 10.01
N LEU A 74 6.97 5.93 10.21
CA LEU A 74 6.10 5.34 11.25
C LEU A 74 5.37 4.07 10.80
N PHE A 75 5.86 3.39 9.75
CA PHE A 75 5.21 2.21 9.17
C PHE A 75 4.99 1.08 10.18
N SER A 76 5.88 0.91 11.15
CA SER A 76 5.70 -0.06 12.25
C SER A 76 4.43 0.20 13.08
N SER A 77 4.00 1.46 13.16
CA SER A 77 2.88 1.92 14.00
C SER A 77 1.53 1.97 13.27
N ILE A 78 1.50 1.55 12.00
CA ILE A 78 0.28 1.49 11.17
C ILE A 78 -0.02 0.09 10.63
N ARG A 79 0.76 -0.93 10.99
CA ARG A 79 0.56 -2.31 10.50
C ARG A 79 -0.82 -2.86 10.85
N ASP A 80 -1.31 -2.55 12.04
CA ASP A 80 -2.65 -2.87 12.56
C ASP A 80 -3.72 -1.85 12.17
N LYS A 81 -3.38 -0.88 11.32
CA LYS A 81 -4.23 0.26 10.93
C LYS A 81 -4.40 0.39 9.42
N ILE A 82 -3.99 -0.63 8.67
CA ILE A 82 -4.09 -0.69 7.21
C ILE A 82 -5.55 -0.50 6.77
N VAL A 83 -6.48 -1.25 7.36
CA VAL A 83 -7.92 -1.13 7.09
C VAL A 83 -8.40 0.32 7.30
N LEU A 84 -8.00 0.93 8.43
CA LEU A 84 -8.40 2.31 8.76
C LEU A 84 -7.87 3.33 7.74
N LEU A 85 -6.64 3.15 7.25
CA LEU A 85 -6.06 4.01 6.22
C LEU A 85 -6.76 3.84 4.87
N MET A 86 -7.08 2.60 4.49
CA MET A 86 -7.83 2.27 3.28
C MET A 86 -9.26 2.87 3.32
N GLU A 87 -9.96 2.77 4.46
CA GLU A 87 -11.27 3.41 4.66
C GLU A 87 -11.22 4.93 4.67
N PHE A 88 -10.05 5.51 4.92
CA PHE A 88 -9.88 6.95 4.95
C PHE A 88 -9.61 7.53 3.56
N ASP A 89 -8.64 6.96 2.85
CA ASP A 89 -8.24 7.38 1.51
C ASP A 89 -7.50 6.20 0.85
N SER A 90 -8.22 5.39 0.08
CA SER A 90 -7.70 4.15 -0.51
C SER A 90 -6.59 4.42 -1.52
N GLU A 91 -6.72 5.45 -2.35
CA GLU A 91 -5.69 5.81 -3.34
C GLU A 91 -4.36 6.13 -2.65
N LYS A 92 -4.37 7.03 -1.64
CA LYS A 92 -3.14 7.38 -0.93
C LYS A 92 -2.59 6.24 -0.09
N ALA A 93 -3.46 5.39 0.46
CA ALA A 93 -3.03 4.24 1.22
C ALA A 93 -2.31 3.23 0.32
N VAL A 94 -2.91 2.86 -0.82
CA VAL A 94 -2.30 1.95 -1.80
C VAL A 94 -0.98 2.53 -2.32
N ASP A 95 -0.98 3.78 -2.80
CA ASP A 95 0.25 4.44 -3.28
C ASP A 95 1.36 4.39 -2.21
N MET A 96 1.02 4.68 -0.94
CA MET A 96 1.98 4.62 0.16
C MET A 96 2.54 3.21 0.42
N PHE A 97 1.69 2.18 0.36
CA PHE A 97 2.11 0.81 0.63
C PHE A 97 3.01 0.28 -0.49
N LEU A 98 2.67 0.56 -1.75
CA LEU A 98 3.48 0.20 -2.91
C LEU A 98 4.84 0.90 -2.90
N ASP A 99 4.88 2.19 -2.59
CA ASP A 99 6.13 2.96 -2.49
C ASP A 99 7.05 2.51 -1.32
N ASN A 100 6.55 1.69 -0.39
CA ASN A 100 7.25 1.27 0.83
C ASN A 100 7.10 -0.23 1.10
N GLU A 101 7.19 -1.05 0.04
CA GLU A 101 7.06 -2.51 0.11
C GLU A 101 8.04 -3.14 1.12
N ASP A 102 9.25 -2.57 1.26
CA ASP A 102 10.27 -2.99 2.22
C ASP A 102 9.82 -2.88 3.70
N LYS A 103 8.81 -2.04 3.96
CA LYS A 103 8.30 -1.76 5.31
C LYS A 103 6.96 -2.43 5.57
N ILE A 104 6.11 -2.47 4.55
CA ILE A 104 4.79 -3.10 4.55
C ILE A 104 4.63 -3.87 3.25
N SER A 105 4.81 -5.20 3.31
CA SER A 105 4.62 -6.05 2.15
C SER A 105 3.16 -6.13 1.73
N ILE A 106 2.93 -6.38 0.45
CA ILE A 106 1.58 -6.59 -0.09
C ILE A 106 0.88 -7.79 0.56
N ASP A 107 1.61 -8.85 0.93
CA ASP A 107 1.08 -9.97 1.73
C ASP A 107 0.41 -9.46 3.01
N LYS A 108 1.06 -8.52 3.70
CA LYS A 108 0.54 -7.98 4.95
C LYS A 108 -0.70 -7.13 4.71
N VAL A 109 -0.71 -6.33 3.64
CA VAL A 109 -1.90 -5.57 3.25
C VAL A 109 -3.07 -6.51 2.99
N VAL A 110 -2.87 -7.56 2.17
CA VAL A 110 -3.91 -8.55 1.86
C VAL A 110 -4.40 -9.29 3.10
N GLU A 111 -3.50 -9.67 4.01
CA GLU A 111 -3.83 -10.33 5.27
C GLU A 111 -4.76 -9.46 6.13
N GLU A 112 -4.47 -8.17 6.27
CA GLU A 112 -5.30 -7.24 7.03
C GLU A 112 -6.65 -6.96 6.34
N LEU A 113 -6.71 -7.05 5.01
CA LEU A 113 -7.93 -6.84 4.22
C LEU A 113 -8.78 -8.10 4.04
N LYS A 114 -8.37 -9.27 4.54
CA LYS A 114 -9.04 -10.57 4.29
C LYS A 114 -10.53 -10.60 4.64
N ASP A 115 -10.91 -9.88 5.71
CA ASP A 115 -12.29 -9.82 6.21
C ASP A 115 -13.09 -8.65 5.59
N ARG A 116 -12.51 -7.96 4.59
CA ARG A 116 -13.00 -6.74 3.95
C ARG A 116 -12.92 -6.87 2.42
N PRO A 117 -13.73 -7.74 1.80
CA PRO A 117 -13.67 -7.98 0.35
C PRO A 117 -13.86 -6.70 -0.46
N GLU A 118 -14.66 -5.74 0.01
CA GLU A 118 -14.84 -4.44 -0.62
C GLU A 118 -13.53 -3.66 -0.75
N LEU A 119 -12.66 -3.70 0.27
CA LEU A 119 -11.37 -3.00 0.23
C LEU A 119 -10.33 -3.75 -0.62
N GLN A 120 -10.42 -5.07 -0.69
CA GLN A 120 -9.57 -5.86 -1.59
C GLN A 120 -9.86 -5.54 -3.05
N HIS A 121 -11.14 -5.44 -3.43
CA HIS A 121 -11.52 -5.05 -4.79
C HIS A 121 -11.07 -3.62 -5.13
N VAL A 122 -11.19 -2.68 -4.18
CA VAL A 122 -10.69 -1.31 -4.37
C VAL A 122 -9.17 -1.29 -4.56
N ALA A 123 -8.41 -2.02 -3.74
CA ALA A 123 -6.96 -2.12 -3.91
C ALA A 123 -6.59 -2.72 -5.27
N LEU A 124 -7.27 -3.79 -5.67
CA LEU A 124 -7.08 -4.42 -6.98
C LEU A 124 -7.36 -3.45 -8.13
N GLU A 125 -8.48 -2.72 -8.07
CA GLU A 125 -8.86 -1.75 -9.09
C GLU A 125 -7.84 -0.62 -9.22
N ILE A 126 -7.35 -0.09 -8.09
CA ILE A 126 -6.30 0.94 -8.09
C ILE A 126 -5.02 0.39 -8.73
N CYS A 127 -4.60 -0.82 -8.36
CA CYS A 127 -3.42 -1.46 -8.95
C CYS A 127 -3.56 -1.65 -10.47
N GLN A 128 -4.73 -2.08 -10.94
CA GLN A 128 -5.02 -2.22 -12.37
C GLN A 128 -4.98 -0.89 -13.11
N GLN A 129 -5.66 0.14 -12.58
CA GLN A 129 -5.71 1.47 -13.20
C GLN A 129 -4.33 2.12 -13.30
N ARG A 130 -3.44 1.86 -12.32
CA ARG A 130 -2.09 2.40 -12.25
C ARG A 130 -1.04 1.50 -12.93
N VAL A 131 -1.45 0.35 -13.47
CA VAL A 131 -0.61 -0.61 -14.19
C VAL A 131 0.50 -1.22 -13.31
N PHE A 132 0.16 -1.48 -12.04
CA PHE A 132 1.00 -2.26 -11.11
C PHE A 132 0.78 -3.75 -11.36
N VAL A 133 1.37 -4.27 -12.44
CA VAL A 133 1.05 -5.59 -12.99
C VAL A 133 1.43 -6.71 -12.02
N GLU A 134 2.61 -6.65 -11.40
CA GLU A 134 3.08 -7.71 -10.50
C GLU A 134 2.20 -7.81 -9.24
N GLU A 135 1.84 -6.66 -8.66
CA GLU A 135 1.00 -6.57 -7.48
C GLU A 135 -0.44 -6.93 -7.82
N THR A 136 -0.91 -6.59 -9.01
CA THR A 136 -2.23 -7.03 -9.51
C THR A 136 -2.29 -8.55 -9.64
N VAL A 137 -1.26 -9.17 -10.23
CA VAL A 137 -1.14 -10.64 -10.34
C VAL A 137 -1.16 -11.28 -8.95
N TYR A 138 -0.36 -10.73 -8.02
CA TYR A 138 -0.31 -11.20 -6.65
C TYR A 138 -1.67 -11.09 -5.95
N LEU A 139 -2.34 -9.93 -6.03
CA LEU A 139 -3.66 -9.70 -5.44
C LEU A 139 -4.71 -10.66 -6.01
N LEU A 140 -4.76 -10.81 -7.34
CA LEU A 140 -5.69 -11.73 -8.01
C LEU A 140 -5.48 -13.17 -7.54
N SER A 141 -4.23 -13.63 -7.41
CA SER A 141 -3.91 -14.96 -6.89
C SER A 141 -4.45 -15.16 -5.47
N ARG A 142 -4.19 -14.21 -4.57
CA ARG A 142 -4.66 -14.29 -3.17
C ARG A 142 -6.18 -14.18 -3.03
N MET A 143 -6.85 -13.56 -3.99
CA MET A 143 -8.31 -13.48 -4.07
C MET A 143 -8.95 -14.71 -4.74
N GLY A 144 -8.15 -15.69 -5.21
CA GLY A 144 -8.62 -16.90 -5.89
C GLY A 144 -8.95 -16.70 -7.38
N ASN A 145 -8.60 -15.55 -7.96
CA ASN A 145 -8.81 -15.22 -9.36
C ASN A 145 -7.61 -15.65 -10.23
N SER A 146 -7.11 -16.88 -10.04
CA SER A 146 -5.84 -17.35 -10.60
C SER A 146 -5.83 -17.42 -12.13
N ARG A 147 -6.98 -17.61 -12.79
CA ARG A 147 -7.08 -17.56 -14.26
C ARG A 147 -6.82 -16.14 -14.81
N SER A 148 -7.42 -15.12 -14.18
CA SER A 148 -7.13 -13.71 -14.49
C SER A 148 -5.67 -13.37 -14.17
N ALA A 149 -5.19 -13.92 -13.03
CA ALA A 149 -3.79 -14.16 -12.68
C ALA A 149 -2.87 -14.42 -13.87
N LEU A 150 -3.02 -15.64 -14.35
CA LEU A 150 -2.24 -16.24 -15.42
C LEU A 150 -2.36 -15.44 -16.72
N LYS A 151 -3.58 -15.00 -17.07
CA LYS A 151 -3.81 -14.20 -18.27
C LYS A 151 -2.97 -12.92 -18.27
N MET A 152 -2.93 -12.20 -17.16
CA MET A 152 -2.13 -10.97 -17.01
C MET A 152 -0.63 -11.24 -17.14
N ILE A 153 -0.12 -12.34 -16.57
CA ILE A 153 1.28 -12.74 -16.75
C ILE A 153 1.58 -13.02 -18.24
N MET A 154 0.70 -13.73 -18.94
CA MET A 154 0.91 -14.11 -20.33
C MET A 154 0.74 -12.94 -21.32
N GLU A 155 -0.21 -12.04 -21.08
CA GLU A 155 -0.56 -10.94 -21.99
C GLU A 155 0.20 -9.64 -21.69
N ASP A 156 0.26 -9.23 -20.42
CA ASP A 156 0.81 -7.92 -20.03
C ASP A 156 2.30 -8.02 -19.67
N LEU A 157 2.71 -9.05 -18.92
CA LEU A 157 4.14 -9.29 -18.65
C LEU A 157 4.83 -10.01 -19.81
N ASN A 158 4.07 -10.76 -20.62
CA ASN A 158 4.58 -11.63 -21.68
C ASN A 158 5.75 -12.52 -21.20
N ASP A 159 5.63 -13.02 -19.97
CA ASP A 159 6.65 -13.82 -19.29
C ASP A 159 6.15 -15.26 -19.11
N VAL A 160 6.56 -16.13 -20.03
CA VAL A 160 6.14 -17.53 -20.05
C VAL A 160 6.74 -18.31 -18.89
N ASP A 161 7.98 -18.01 -18.51
CA ASP A 161 8.65 -18.71 -17.40
C ASP A 161 7.92 -18.42 -16.09
N LYS A 162 7.56 -17.15 -15.85
CA LYS A 162 6.73 -16.73 -14.71
C LYS A 162 5.34 -17.36 -14.75
N ALA A 163 4.73 -17.52 -15.93
CA ALA A 163 3.43 -18.18 -16.07
C ALA A 163 3.50 -19.67 -15.70
N ILE A 164 4.58 -20.36 -16.08
CA ILE A 164 4.83 -21.77 -15.72
C ILE A 164 5.07 -21.90 -14.21
N GLU A 165 5.91 -21.04 -13.63
CA GLU A 165 6.13 -21.02 -12.18
C GLU A 165 4.82 -20.75 -11.42
N PHE A 166 4.03 -19.79 -11.88
CA PHE A 166 2.72 -19.49 -11.30
C PHE A 166 1.77 -20.71 -11.35
N ALA A 167 1.58 -21.33 -12.52
CA ALA A 167 0.72 -22.52 -12.65
C ALA A 167 1.19 -23.69 -11.77
N LYS A 168 2.51 -23.85 -11.59
CA LYS A 168 3.10 -24.84 -10.69
C LYS A 168 2.81 -24.52 -9.22
N GLU A 169 2.95 -23.28 -8.81
CA GLU A 169 2.70 -22.85 -7.42
C GLU A 169 1.22 -22.97 -7.01
N GLN A 170 0.30 -22.74 -7.96
CA GLN A 170 -1.13 -22.86 -7.71
C GLN A 170 -1.63 -24.31 -7.60
N ASP A 171 -0.84 -25.29 -8.06
CA ASP A 171 -1.19 -26.73 -8.09
C ASP A 171 -2.57 -27.01 -8.73
N ASP A 172 -2.91 -26.25 -9.78
CA ASP A 172 -4.21 -26.29 -10.46
C ASP A 172 -4.07 -26.77 -11.91
N ALA A 173 -4.64 -27.93 -12.21
CA ALA A 173 -4.62 -28.55 -13.53
C ALA A 173 -5.33 -27.70 -14.61
N GLU A 174 -6.35 -26.91 -14.24
CA GLU A 174 -7.04 -26.05 -15.20
C GLU A 174 -6.15 -24.91 -15.70
N LEU A 175 -5.27 -24.38 -14.84
CA LEU A 175 -4.31 -23.34 -15.23
C LEU A 175 -3.27 -23.85 -16.22
N TRP A 176 -2.86 -25.12 -16.10
CA TRP A 176 -1.99 -25.75 -17.09
C TRP A 176 -2.68 -25.91 -18.44
N GLU A 177 -3.95 -26.30 -18.46
CA GLU A 177 -4.73 -26.38 -19.69
C GLU A 177 -4.87 -25.00 -20.34
N ASP A 178 -5.16 -23.96 -19.55
CA ASP A 178 -5.23 -22.58 -20.04
C ASP A 178 -3.90 -22.10 -20.66
N LEU A 179 -2.77 -22.42 -20.01
CA LEU A 179 -1.43 -22.09 -20.52
C LEU A 179 -1.12 -22.82 -21.84
N ILE A 180 -1.46 -24.11 -21.92
CA ILE A 180 -1.29 -24.92 -23.14
C ILE A 180 -2.14 -24.32 -24.27
N LEU A 181 -3.43 -24.06 -24.01
CA LEU A 181 -4.33 -23.48 -25.00
C LEU A 181 -3.83 -22.11 -25.49
N TYR A 182 -3.34 -21.27 -24.59
CA TYR A 182 -2.76 -19.97 -24.94
C TYR A 182 -1.53 -20.12 -25.87
N SER A 183 -0.67 -21.10 -25.61
CA SER A 183 0.52 -21.36 -26.43
C SER A 183 0.21 -21.82 -27.86
N ILE A 184 -0.95 -22.45 -28.06
CA ILE A 184 -1.42 -22.94 -29.35
C ILE A 184 -2.07 -21.81 -30.16
N ASP A 185 -2.80 -20.90 -29.50
CA ASP A 185 -3.55 -19.82 -30.14
C ASP A 185 -2.66 -18.65 -30.59
N LYS A 186 -1.47 -18.46 -29.96
CA LYS A 186 -0.52 -17.43 -30.39
C LYS A 186 0.11 -17.84 -31.73
N PRO A 187 -0.07 -17.07 -32.82
CA PRO A 187 0.58 -17.38 -34.09
C PRO A 187 2.10 -17.41 -33.89
N PRO A 188 2.85 -18.26 -34.61
CA PRO A 188 4.29 -18.43 -34.42
C PRO A 188 5.05 -17.21 -34.98
N THR A 189 4.91 -16.06 -34.35
CA THR A 189 5.77 -14.91 -34.61
C THR A 189 7.07 -15.12 -33.84
N LEU A 190 8.12 -15.44 -34.60
CA LEU A 190 9.53 -15.56 -34.21
C LEU A 190 10.02 -16.95 -33.76
N ARG A 191 9.66 -18.01 -34.49
CA ARG A 191 10.48 -19.25 -34.52
C ARG A 191 11.59 -19.24 -35.59
N SER A 192 12.07 -18.06 -35.98
CA SER A 192 13.12 -17.91 -37.01
C SER A 192 14.22 -16.92 -36.60
N VAL A 193 14.81 -17.09 -35.42
CA VAL A 193 16.14 -16.52 -35.16
C VAL A 193 16.96 -17.39 -34.20
N ASP A 194 16.83 -18.72 -34.31
CA ASP A 194 17.89 -19.61 -33.82
C ASP A 194 18.71 -20.07 -35.03
N PHE A 195 19.93 -19.54 -35.05
CA PHE A 195 20.98 -19.74 -36.04
C PHE A 195 21.33 -21.22 -36.20
N ASN A 196 20.75 -21.88 -37.20
CA ASN A 196 21.41 -22.99 -37.88
C ASN A 196 22.00 -22.47 -39.20
N GLY A 197 23.29 -22.15 -39.15
CA GLY A 197 24.02 -21.74 -40.35
C GLY A 197 25.49 -21.49 -40.05
N ASN A 198 26.23 -22.54 -39.68
CA ASN A 198 27.65 -22.66 -40.05
C ASN A 198 28.19 -24.09 -39.83
N THR A 199 28.00 -24.90 -40.86
CA THR A 199 28.83 -26.01 -41.36
C THR A 199 28.52 -26.01 -42.87
N GLU A 200 29.41 -25.94 -43.86
CA GLU A 200 30.86 -26.09 -44.00
C GLU A 200 31.25 -25.57 -45.42
N LEU A 201 32.51 -25.16 -45.59
CA LEU A 201 33.38 -25.26 -46.79
C LEU A 201 33.06 -24.49 -48.10
N THR A 202 33.89 -23.48 -48.40
CA THR A 202 34.81 -23.46 -49.56
C THR A 202 35.99 -22.54 -49.29
#